data_AF-A0A2P6TJ05-F1
#
_entry.id   AF-A0A2P6TJ05-F1
#
_cell.length_a   1.000
_cell.length_b   1.000
_cell.length_c   1.000
_cell.angle_alpha   90.00
_cell.angle_beta   90.00
_cell.angle_gamma   90.00
#
_symmetry.space_group_name_H-M   'P 1'
#
loop_
_entity.id
_entity.type
_entity.pdbx_description
1 polymer ?
#
loop_
_entity_poly.entity_id
_entity_poly.type
_entity_poly.pdbx_seq_one_letter_code
_entity_poly.pdbx_strand_id
1 'polypeptide(L)'
;MASGTVAQALEALLAQTPQLRCLDLGAGWGAHRVLFQLGALPDCLARCRHLTRLVLQDEGLSELPAGDYLTGLRELSLAKNNFTHLPPALSTATALEHLDFKGLDASCLPDDALDILCSLPRLKKLWLSSIPVEWQHRLPHVQQWERIEFLCESGV
;
A
#
# COMPACT_ATOMS: atom_id res chain seq x y z
N MET A 1 -18.06 21.99 -10.52
CA MET A 1 -19.00 21.53 -9.47
C MET A 1 -19.12 20.02 -9.67
N ALA A 2 -18.63 19.09 -8.85
CA ALA A 2 -18.26 19.06 -7.44
C ALA A 2 -16.98 18.22 -7.24
N SER A 3 -15.85 18.86 -6.94
CA SER A 3 -14.54 18.18 -6.74
C SER A 3 -14.04 18.31 -5.30
N GLY A 4 -14.96 18.35 -4.32
CA GLY A 4 -14.65 18.85 -2.97
C GLY A 4 -15.23 18.06 -1.81
N THR A 5 -15.29 16.72 -1.84
CA THR A 5 -16.06 15.99 -0.79
C THR A 5 -15.33 14.90 -0.02
N VAL A 6 -14.24 14.31 -0.52
CA VAL A 6 -13.61 13.17 0.19
C VAL A 6 -12.14 13.40 0.49
N ALA A 7 -11.32 13.76 -0.50
CA ALA A 7 -9.91 14.10 -0.27
C ALA A 7 -9.78 15.26 0.74
N GLN A 8 -10.63 16.28 0.64
CA GLN A 8 -10.69 17.40 1.60
C GLN A 8 -11.19 16.97 2.98
N ALA A 9 -12.14 16.04 3.06
CA ALA A 9 -12.62 15.52 4.34
C ALA A 9 -11.56 14.65 5.02
N LEU A 10 -10.84 13.83 4.24
CA LEU A 10 -9.70 13.06 4.70
C LEU A 10 -8.57 13.99 5.16
N GLU A 11 -8.27 15.03 4.40
CA GLU A 11 -7.28 16.04 4.77
C GLU A 11 -7.65 16.74 6.08
N ALA A 12 -8.89 17.18 6.23
CA ALA A 12 -9.38 17.79 7.46
C ALA A 12 -9.34 16.80 8.65
N LEU A 13 -9.65 15.52 8.43
CA LEU A 13 -9.56 14.47 9.44
C LEU A 13 -8.11 14.26 9.88
N LEU A 14 -7.18 14.12 8.93
CA LEU A 14 -5.76 13.91 9.19
C LEU A 14 -5.13 15.12 9.89
N ALA A 15 -5.54 16.33 9.52
CA ALA A 15 -5.10 17.56 10.18
C ALA A 15 -5.52 17.62 11.66
N GLN A 16 -6.68 17.05 12.00
CA GLN A 16 -7.21 17.00 13.37
C GLN A 16 -6.73 15.78 14.16
N THR A 17 -6.08 14.81 13.50
CA THR A 17 -5.67 13.53 14.12
C THR A 17 -4.18 13.23 13.94
N PRO A 18 -3.26 14.09 14.46
CA PRO A 18 -1.82 13.88 14.30
C PRO A 18 -1.31 12.60 14.99
N GLN A 19 -2.09 12.01 15.90
CA GLN A 19 -1.80 10.78 16.62
C GLN A 19 -2.38 9.52 15.95
N LEU A 20 -2.92 9.64 14.73
CA LEU A 20 -3.56 8.53 14.04
C LEU A 20 -2.55 7.38 13.84
N ARG A 21 -2.93 6.19 14.30
CA ARG A 21 -2.12 4.96 14.20
C ARG A 21 -2.61 4.01 13.12
N CYS A 22 -3.89 4.08 12.80
CA CYS A 22 -4.54 3.22 11.83
C CYS A 22 -5.44 4.07 10.95
N LEU A 23 -5.23 4.00 9.65
CA LEU A 23 -6.13 4.55 8.63
C LEU A 23 -6.58 3.39 7.74
N ASP A 24 -7.88 3.15 7.71
CA ASP A 24 -8.48 2.12 6.88
C ASP A 24 -9.60 2.73 6.04
N LEU A 25 -9.37 2.76 4.74
CA LEU A 25 -10.33 3.19 3.72
C LEU A 25 -10.81 2.00 2.87
N GLY A 26 -10.39 0.76 3.16
CA GLY A 26 -10.72 -0.42 2.38
C GLY A 26 -12.13 -0.96 2.66
N ALA A 27 -12.98 -1.01 1.64
CA ALA A 27 -14.24 -1.76 1.59
C ALA A 27 -15.37 -1.39 2.58
N GLY A 28 -15.24 -0.32 3.37
CA GLY A 28 -16.27 0.10 4.34
C GLY A 28 -17.51 0.78 3.75
N TRP A 29 -17.51 1.16 2.47
CA TRP A 29 -18.61 1.93 1.87
C TRP A 29 -19.52 1.02 1.04
N GLY A 30 -20.40 0.32 1.74
CA GLY A 30 -21.40 -0.57 1.14
C GLY A 30 -22.24 0.13 0.06
N ALA A 31 -22.60 -0.64 -0.98
CA ALA A 31 -23.56 -0.37 -2.07
C ALA A 31 -23.43 0.92 -2.91
N HIS A 32 -22.65 1.92 -2.51
CA HIS A 32 -22.42 3.19 -3.24
C HIS A 32 -21.00 3.31 -3.83
N ARG A 33 -20.43 2.18 -4.27
CA ARG A 33 -19.09 2.08 -4.90
C ARG A 33 -18.85 2.96 -6.13
N VAL A 34 -19.88 3.55 -6.71
CA VAL A 34 -19.78 4.31 -7.99
C VAL A 34 -19.37 5.79 -7.77
N LEU A 35 -19.20 6.26 -6.52
CA LEU A 35 -18.96 7.69 -6.21
C LEU A 35 -17.63 7.98 -5.50
N PHE A 36 -16.80 6.98 -5.24
CA PHE A 36 -15.68 7.10 -4.31
C PHE A 36 -14.37 6.60 -4.93
N GLN A 37 -13.67 7.49 -5.62
CA GLN A 37 -12.27 7.31 -5.96
C GLN A 37 -11.48 8.44 -5.29
N LEU A 38 -10.51 8.09 -4.46
CA LEU A 38 -9.62 9.07 -3.86
C LEU A 38 -8.67 9.65 -4.91
N GLY A 39 -8.14 8.80 -5.81
CA GLY A 39 -7.25 9.19 -6.91
C GLY A 39 -5.83 9.61 -6.47
N ALA A 40 -5.72 10.41 -5.41
CA ALA A 40 -4.46 10.81 -4.80
C ALA A 40 -4.59 11.00 -3.28
N LEU A 41 -3.55 10.63 -2.54
CA LEU A 41 -3.48 10.85 -1.10
C LEU A 41 -3.13 12.32 -0.78
N PRO A 42 -3.74 12.94 0.25
CA PRO A 42 -3.45 14.32 0.61
C PRO A 42 -2.04 14.48 1.22
N ASP A 43 -1.38 15.60 0.94
CA ASP A 43 -0.03 15.92 1.45
C ASP A 43 0.05 15.89 2.98
N CYS A 44 -1.06 16.15 3.67
CA CYS A 44 -1.14 16.07 5.12
C CYS A 44 -0.78 14.68 5.68
N LEU A 45 -1.02 13.61 4.92
CA LEU A 45 -0.66 12.24 5.30
C LEU A 45 0.86 12.11 5.48
N ALA A 46 1.66 12.89 4.75
CA ALA A 46 3.12 12.87 4.85
C ALA A 46 3.61 13.15 6.28
N ARG A 47 2.80 13.80 7.13
CA ARG A 47 3.14 14.21 8.50
C ARG A 47 2.65 13.24 9.58
N CYS A 48 1.91 12.19 9.23
CA CYS A 48 1.32 11.24 10.19
C CYS A 48 2.36 10.23 10.72
N ARG A 49 3.34 10.70 11.51
CA ARG A 49 4.48 9.90 12.01
C ARG A 49 4.13 8.70 12.89
N HIS A 50 2.92 8.71 13.45
CA HIS A 50 2.46 7.65 14.34
C HIS A 50 1.70 6.53 13.62
N LEU A 51 1.55 6.64 12.29
CA LEU A 51 0.80 5.66 11.52
C LEU A 51 1.54 4.32 11.49
N THR A 52 0.84 3.27 11.89
CA THR A 52 1.35 1.90 11.95
C THR A 52 0.62 0.97 10.99
N ARG A 53 -0.62 1.29 10.62
CA ARG A 53 -1.43 0.55 9.65
C ARG A 53 -2.09 1.50 8.67
N LEU A 54 -1.93 1.24 7.39
CA LEU A 54 -2.56 1.97 6.29
C LEU A 54 -3.21 0.97 5.34
N VAL A 55 -4.53 1.03 5.21
CA VAL A 55 -5.29 0.20 4.28
C VAL A 55 -6.03 1.12 3.32
N LEU A 56 -5.68 1.05 2.03
CA LEU A 56 -6.26 1.82 0.95
C LEU A 56 -6.58 0.82 -0.16
N GLN A 57 -7.79 0.28 -0.16
CA GLN A 57 -8.18 -0.77 -1.10
C GLN A 57 -9.27 -0.26 -2.04
N ASP A 58 -9.11 -0.49 -3.35
CA ASP A 58 -10.09 -0.08 -4.38
C ASP A 58 -10.28 1.46 -4.45
N GLU A 59 -9.23 2.24 -4.18
CA GLU A 59 -9.27 3.72 -4.11
C GLU A 59 -8.84 4.41 -5.42
N GLY A 60 -8.55 3.62 -6.46
CA GLY A 60 -8.09 4.13 -7.76
C GLY A 60 -6.74 4.84 -7.72
N LEU A 61 -5.93 4.59 -6.69
CA LEU A 61 -4.62 5.24 -6.50
C LEU A 61 -3.62 4.74 -7.54
N SER A 62 -2.85 5.65 -8.13
CA SER A 62 -1.73 5.33 -9.02
C SER A 62 -0.36 5.67 -8.43
N GLU A 63 -0.34 6.47 -7.37
CA GLU A 63 0.87 6.94 -6.69
C GLU A 63 0.71 6.92 -5.18
N LEU A 64 1.84 6.75 -4.48
CA LEU A 64 1.94 6.81 -3.02
C LEU A 64 2.94 7.92 -2.69
N PRO A 65 2.51 9.04 -2.11
CA PRO A 65 3.40 10.16 -1.81
C PRO A 65 4.41 9.76 -0.75
N ALA A 66 5.64 10.25 -0.90
CA ALA A 66 6.66 10.11 0.12
C ALA A 66 6.29 10.88 1.39
N GLY A 67 6.67 10.37 2.55
CA GLY A 67 6.45 11.07 3.81
C GLY A 67 6.87 10.28 5.03
N ASP A 68 6.90 10.97 6.17
CA ASP A 68 7.37 10.40 7.44
C ASP A 68 6.45 9.28 7.95
N TYR A 69 5.18 9.24 7.51
CA TYR A 69 4.22 8.20 7.88
C TYR A 69 4.68 6.78 7.49
N LEU A 70 5.53 6.66 6.46
CA LEU A 70 6.05 5.36 6.00
C LEU A 70 7.06 4.77 6.98
N THR A 71 7.83 5.62 7.68
CA THR A 71 8.93 5.16 8.54
C THR A 71 8.47 4.34 9.74
N GLY A 72 7.28 4.63 10.28
CA GLY A 72 6.65 3.91 11.39
C GLY A 72 5.65 2.84 10.96
N LEU A 73 5.39 2.73 9.66
CA LEU A 73 4.35 1.87 9.12
C LEU A 73 4.76 0.40 9.24
N ARG A 74 3.86 -0.42 9.76
CA ARG A 74 4.04 -1.88 9.89
C ARG A 74 3.18 -2.65 8.90
N GLU A 75 2.00 -2.14 8.59
CA GLU A 75 1.07 -2.78 7.66
C GLU A 75 0.61 -1.79 6.60
N LEU A 76 0.78 -2.16 5.34
CA LEU A 76 0.33 -1.41 4.19
C LEU A 76 -0.46 -2.33 3.25
N SER A 77 -1.72 -1.98 2.97
CA SER A 77 -2.48 -2.59 1.87
C SER A 77 -2.84 -1.51 0.86
N LEU A 78 -2.42 -1.76 -0.37
CA LEU A 78 -2.71 -0.97 -1.57
C LEU A 78 -3.47 -1.84 -2.59
N ALA A 79 -4.16 -2.88 -2.12
CA ALA A 79 -4.82 -3.84 -2.98
C ALA A 79 -5.87 -3.18 -3.90
N LYS A 80 -6.02 -3.71 -5.12
CA LYS A 80 -7.03 -3.30 -6.10
C LYS A 80 -6.96 -1.81 -6.47
N ASN A 81 -5.78 -1.20 -6.40
CA ASN A 81 -5.52 0.15 -6.91
C ASN A 81 -4.94 0.09 -8.34
N ASN A 82 -4.68 1.26 -8.92
CA ASN A 82 -4.17 1.45 -10.28
C ASN A 82 -2.65 1.67 -10.31
N PHE A 83 -1.91 1.12 -9.34
CA PHE A 83 -0.46 1.17 -9.39
C PHE A 83 0.03 0.37 -10.61
N THR A 84 1.16 0.77 -11.20
CA THR A 84 1.83 0.00 -12.27
C THR A 84 3.24 -0.39 -11.87
N HIS A 85 3.73 0.17 -10.78
CA HIS A 85 5.05 -0.01 -10.22
C HIS A 85 4.96 0.11 -8.70
N LEU A 86 5.94 -0.45 -7.98
CA LEU A 86 6.08 -0.16 -6.56
C LEU A 86 6.59 1.28 -6.40
N PRO A 87 5.92 2.13 -5.62
CA PRO A 87 6.33 3.51 -5.44
C PRO A 87 7.70 3.59 -4.73
N PRO A 88 8.67 4.37 -5.23
CA PRO A 88 10.01 4.49 -4.64
C PRO A 88 10.00 4.91 -3.16
N ALA A 89 8.96 5.64 -2.74
CA ALA A 89 8.72 6.04 -1.36
C ALA A 89 8.74 4.85 -0.37
N LEU A 90 8.33 3.65 -0.80
CA LEU A 90 8.34 2.44 0.04
C LEU A 90 9.72 2.07 0.56
N SER A 91 10.80 2.47 -0.12
CA SER A 91 12.16 2.24 0.37
C SER A 91 12.42 2.88 1.75
N THR A 92 11.63 3.88 2.14
CA THR A 92 11.72 4.53 3.45
C THR A 92 10.94 3.79 4.55
N ALA A 93 10.09 2.82 4.18
CA ALA A 93 9.21 2.07 5.08
C ALA A 93 9.96 0.95 5.84
N THR A 94 11.05 1.30 6.51
CA THR A 94 11.97 0.35 7.16
C THR A 94 11.34 -0.48 8.29
N ALA A 95 10.21 -0.04 8.83
CA ALA A 95 9.43 -0.75 9.84
C ALA A 95 8.37 -1.71 9.26
N LEU A 96 8.20 -1.77 7.95
CA LEU A 96 7.12 -2.48 7.29
C LEU A 96 7.27 -3.99 7.45
N GLU A 97 6.22 -4.64 7.95
CA GLU A 97 6.16 -6.08 8.18
C GLU A 97 5.22 -6.78 7.20
N HIS A 98 4.14 -6.09 6.81
CA HIS A 98 3.08 -6.62 5.96
C HIS A 98 2.83 -5.66 4.78
N LEU A 99 3.00 -6.15 3.55
CA LEU A 99 2.79 -5.38 2.33
C LEU A 99 1.84 -6.11 1.38
N ASP A 100 0.69 -5.52 1.10
CA ASP A 100 -0.30 -6.06 0.17
C ASP A 100 -0.46 -5.15 -1.05
N PHE A 101 -0.12 -5.71 -2.23
CA PHE A 101 -0.27 -5.11 -3.54
C PHE A 101 -1.10 -6.02 -4.48
N LYS A 102 -2.02 -6.81 -3.91
CA LYS A 102 -2.91 -7.67 -4.70
C LYS A 102 -3.70 -6.83 -5.72
N GLY A 103 -3.76 -7.24 -6.97
CA GLY A 103 -4.28 -6.45 -8.09
C GLY A 103 -3.18 -5.91 -9.01
N LEU A 104 -1.92 -5.89 -8.57
CA LEU A 104 -0.78 -5.71 -9.46
C LEU A 104 -0.35 -7.05 -10.03
N ASP A 105 -0.21 -7.09 -11.35
CA ASP A 105 0.51 -8.17 -12.02
C ASP A 105 2.00 -7.89 -11.88
N ALA A 106 2.70 -8.71 -11.11
CA ALA A 106 4.12 -8.49 -10.90
C ALA A 106 4.96 -8.71 -12.16
N SER A 107 4.41 -9.36 -13.21
CA SER A 107 5.08 -9.42 -14.52
C SER A 107 5.25 -8.04 -15.17
N CYS A 108 4.48 -7.04 -14.73
CA CYS A 108 4.62 -5.65 -15.13
C CYS A 108 5.53 -4.82 -14.21
N LEU A 109 5.99 -5.38 -13.08
CA LEU A 109 6.84 -4.64 -12.16
C LEU A 109 8.28 -4.61 -12.69
N PRO A 110 8.90 -3.42 -12.80
CA PRO A 110 10.28 -3.29 -13.26
C PRO A 110 11.26 -3.90 -12.23
N ASP A 111 12.51 -4.15 -12.65
CA ASP A 111 13.59 -4.63 -11.77
C ASP A 111 13.76 -3.74 -10.53
N ASP A 112 13.51 -2.44 -10.63
CA ASP A 112 13.58 -1.48 -9.51
C ASP A 112 12.62 -1.84 -8.35
N ALA A 113 11.53 -2.56 -8.63
CA ALA A 113 10.61 -3.04 -7.59
C ALA A 113 11.30 -4.03 -6.65
N LEU A 114 12.24 -4.83 -7.17
CA LEU A 114 13.03 -5.74 -6.35
C LEU A 114 13.97 -4.98 -5.41
N ASP A 115 14.59 -3.90 -5.88
CA ASP A 115 15.48 -3.08 -5.06
C ASP A 115 14.72 -2.46 -3.87
N ILE A 116 13.49 -2.00 -4.12
CA ILE A 116 12.58 -1.52 -3.07
C ILE A 116 12.29 -2.64 -2.07
N LEU A 117 11.90 -3.83 -2.53
CA LEU A 117 11.62 -4.95 -1.62
C LEU A 117 12.86 -5.39 -0.82
N CYS A 118 14.04 -5.37 -1.44
CA CYS A 118 15.32 -5.65 -0.76
C CYS A 118 15.67 -4.59 0.30
N SER A 119 15.19 -3.36 0.14
CA SER A 119 15.39 -2.28 1.12
C SER A 119 14.46 -2.35 2.35
N LEU A 120 13.55 -3.33 2.41
CA LEU A 120 12.61 -3.54 3.52
C LEU A 120 13.10 -4.65 4.47
N PRO A 121 13.92 -4.34 5.49
CA PRO A 121 14.60 -5.34 6.30
C PRO A 121 13.67 -6.13 7.24
N ARG A 122 12.44 -5.66 7.45
CA ARG A 122 11.47 -6.23 8.39
C ARG A 122 10.28 -6.87 7.70
N LEU A 123 10.26 -6.90 6.37
CA LEU A 123 9.13 -7.45 5.64
C LEU A 123 9.01 -8.95 5.91
N LYS A 124 7.83 -9.38 6.36
CA LYS A 124 7.50 -10.77 6.71
C LYS A 124 6.44 -11.35 5.80
N LYS A 125 5.54 -10.52 5.26
CA LYS A 125 4.47 -10.95 4.36
C LYS A 125 4.35 -10.00 3.20
N LEU A 126 4.30 -10.57 2.00
CA LEU A 126 4.06 -9.88 0.75
C LEU A 126 2.91 -10.56 0.02
N TRP A 127 1.87 -9.80 -0.33
CA TRP A 127 0.80 -10.26 -1.20
C TRP A 127 0.90 -9.57 -2.56
N LEU A 128 0.99 -10.39 -3.61
CA LEU A 128 1.00 -9.98 -5.02
C LEU A 128 0.12 -10.94 -5.81
N SER A 129 -0.47 -10.50 -6.93
CA SER A 129 -1.34 -11.36 -7.76
C SER A 129 -0.55 -12.45 -8.48
N SER A 130 0.70 -12.14 -8.81
CA SER A 130 1.68 -13.02 -9.42
C SER A 130 3.05 -12.63 -8.87
N ILE A 131 4.02 -13.53 -8.87
CA ILE A 131 5.42 -13.22 -8.55
C ILE A 131 6.25 -13.66 -9.76
N PRO A 132 7.09 -12.80 -10.35
CA PRO A 132 7.94 -13.19 -11.47
C PRO A 132 8.90 -14.29 -11.02
N VAL A 133 9.17 -15.25 -11.90
CA VAL A 133 10.03 -16.40 -11.56
C VAL A 133 11.44 -15.91 -11.17
N GLU A 134 11.88 -14.81 -11.76
CA GLU A 134 13.17 -14.17 -11.53
C GLU A 134 13.33 -13.66 -10.08
N TRP A 135 12.23 -13.30 -9.41
CA TRP A 135 12.26 -12.74 -8.05
C TRP A 135 12.44 -13.83 -6.99
N GLN A 136 12.03 -15.07 -7.30
CA GLN A 136 12.07 -16.20 -6.37
C GLN A 136 13.50 -16.49 -5.86
N HIS A 137 14.50 -16.24 -6.70
CA HIS A 137 15.92 -16.46 -6.37
C HIS A 137 16.65 -15.19 -5.95
N ARG A 138 16.12 -14.00 -6.26
CA ARG A 138 16.80 -12.72 -6.03
C ARG A 138 16.37 -12.02 -4.74
N LEU A 139 15.29 -12.45 -4.09
CA LEU A 139 14.86 -11.90 -2.81
C LEU A 139 15.64 -12.58 -1.65
N PRO A 140 16.65 -11.94 -1.05
CA PRO A 140 17.56 -12.58 -0.10
C PRO A 140 16.89 -13.00 1.21
N HIS A 141 15.74 -12.39 1.55
CA HIS A 141 14.99 -12.63 2.79
C HIS A 141 13.64 -13.33 2.59
N VAL A 142 13.28 -13.72 1.36
CA VAL A 142 11.98 -14.38 1.07
C VAL A 142 11.79 -15.68 1.84
N GLN A 143 12.86 -16.41 2.15
CA GLN A 143 12.76 -17.65 2.93
C GLN A 143 12.37 -17.42 4.40
N GLN A 144 12.47 -16.18 4.90
CA GLN A 144 12.02 -15.82 6.25
C GLN A 144 10.56 -15.34 6.28
N TRP A 145 9.94 -15.16 5.11
CA TRP A 145 8.55 -14.74 5.04
C TRP A 145 7.69 -15.91 5.50
N GLU A 146 7.08 -15.78 6.68
CA GLU A 146 6.29 -16.84 7.33
C GLU A 146 5.16 -17.36 6.44
N ARG A 147 4.78 -16.58 5.42
CA ARG A 147 3.82 -16.97 4.40
C ARG A 147 3.90 -15.98 3.23
N ILE A 148 4.40 -16.42 2.08
CA ILE A 148 3.86 -15.92 0.82
C ILE A 148 2.50 -16.58 0.70
N GLU A 149 1.43 -15.92 1.16
CA GLU A 149 0.09 -16.41 0.90
C GLU A 149 -0.22 -16.19 -0.58
N PHE A 150 0.09 -17.22 -1.37
CA PHE A 150 -0.42 -17.40 -2.72
C PHE A 150 -1.94 -17.61 -2.64
N LEU A 151 -2.70 -16.53 -2.43
CA LEU A 151 -4.10 -16.51 -2.80
C LEU A 151 -4.17 -16.25 -4.30
N CYS A 152 -3.66 -17.20 -5.09
CA CYS A 152 -4.29 -17.50 -6.37
C CYS A 152 -5.75 -17.74 -5.99
N GLU A 153 -6.66 -16.94 -6.52
CA GLU A 153 -8.08 -17.12 -6.25
C GLU A 153 -8.46 -18.54 -6.67
N SER A 154 -8.47 -19.47 -5.71
CA SER A 154 -9.34 -20.62 -5.77
C SER A 154 -10.75 -20.08 -5.58
N GLY A 155 -11.23 -19.39 -6.61
CA GLY A 155 -12.65 -19.18 -6.85
C GLY A 155 -13.24 -20.56 -7.13
N VAL A 156 -13.96 -21.06 -6.13
CA VAL A 156 -15.03 -22.04 -6.32
C VAL A 156 -16.19 -21.37 -7.03
#